data_AF-A0A800G3T6-F1
#
_entry.id   AF-A0A800G3T6-F1
#
_cell.length_a   1.000
_cell.length_b   1.000
_cell.length_c   1.000
_cell.angle_alpha   90.00
_cell.angle_beta   90.00
_cell.angle_gamma   90.00
#
_symmetry.space_group_name_H-M   'P 1'
#
loop_
_entity.id
_entity.type
_entity.pdbx_description
1 polymer ?
#
loop_
_entity_poly.entity_id
_entity_poly.type
_entity_poly.pdbx_seq_one_letter_code
_entity_poly.pdbx_strand_id
1 'polypeptide(L)'
;MRSMVTIGLLALLGASGAMAQIVKVGFKDAKAAKRYKKALTPINGEQFLLGEPVEGGGIWIEETDHGSTIHYQGGADNDLFLLDTRNPSKIPYKINRMGEKEPIRKTSVLSVRGQDIKFLALFQPTETIETLAREYAFRLGRVQKSEDARDKHKRGTKAWFAAHHQLIGAYERTISWLRSCSFTAAAAPLSKTLGREKRQVAKEAITLRSEAARNSVKMMGTTDELQHAVEEIGDDSHVFRVQESQHLRMVYFGRFTDERISDLLRHGEKVIEVFRNQFVDPYVSPDFEDRIPEGVFQEFYFGPSDITYHEPFLAAYYGIHWGNDANGKLNRKSTGSRSSPNPGLCLDLWRIPEFEDMDGLVTHALGHSLADFHFHGSAVGMQQPWLEEGLGYYLSFELLGRNSVSCSAFDPGTYVRRAKEEGKQDIGLSYRETLNAMAREYAPRIDRLLLKQLYSMENEDLAKSWSFLDYIATDLDRTGQRWLPSCCRLSSNRDTFMAELRTYTEELYGQPEADGSPSGYQAGKDVFHFLDKRWLKYAETEQISGSDR
;
A
#
# COMPACT_ATOMS: atom_id res chain seq x y z
N MET A 1 -29.65 9.02 -58.44
CA MET A 1 -30.19 8.00 -57.53
C MET A 1 -29.13 7.68 -56.49
N ARG A 2 -29.52 7.69 -55.21
CA ARG A 2 -28.73 7.34 -54.01
C ARG A 2 -27.64 8.34 -53.60
N SER A 3 -27.94 9.10 -52.54
CA SER A 3 -27.19 9.09 -51.27
C SER A 3 -27.91 9.98 -50.29
N MET A 4 -28.68 9.36 -49.39
CA MET A 4 -29.36 10.00 -48.27
C MET A 4 -29.19 9.10 -47.05
N VAL A 5 -28.83 9.74 -45.95
CA VAL A 5 -28.95 9.29 -44.55
C VAL A 5 -27.93 8.26 -44.06
N THR A 6 -26.92 8.74 -43.33
CA THR A 6 -26.42 8.07 -42.11
C THR A 6 -25.93 9.13 -41.12
N ILE A 7 -26.89 9.89 -40.57
CA ILE A 7 -26.77 10.53 -39.26
C ILE A 7 -27.50 9.58 -38.31
N GLY A 8 -26.77 8.91 -37.43
CA GLY A 8 -27.35 8.02 -36.43
C GLY A 8 -26.27 7.15 -35.80
N LEU A 9 -26.23 7.15 -34.46
CA LEU A 9 -25.33 6.42 -33.55
C LEU A 9 -23.95 7.04 -33.27
N LEU A 10 -23.96 8.26 -32.72
CA LEU A 10 -22.84 8.78 -31.92
C LEU A 10 -23.31 9.28 -30.54
N ALA A 11 -24.37 8.67 -29.99
CA ALA A 11 -25.04 9.18 -28.78
C ALA A 11 -25.44 8.10 -27.74
N LEU A 12 -24.83 6.91 -27.71
CA LEU A 12 -25.27 5.83 -26.80
C LEU A 12 -24.14 4.96 -26.18
N LEU A 13 -22.97 5.51 -25.87
CA LEU A 13 -21.95 4.80 -25.07
C LEU A 13 -21.34 5.68 -23.96
N GLY A 14 -22.18 6.49 -23.32
CA GLY A 14 -21.86 7.23 -22.10
C GLY A 14 -22.38 6.53 -20.83
N ALA A 15 -22.35 5.20 -20.78
CA ALA A 15 -22.51 4.49 -19.52
C ALA A 15 -21.14 4.49 -18.82
N SER A 16 -20.95 5.46 -17.94
CA SER A 16 -19.88 5.48 -16.94
C SER A 16 -19.92 4.18 -16.15
N GLY A 17 -19.07 3.21 -16.52
CA GLY A 17 -18.82 2.04 -15.69
C GLY A 17 -18.21 2.54 -14.39
N ALA A 18 -18.99 2.52 -13.31
CA ALA A 18 -18.60 3.12 -12.04
C ALA A 18 -17.38 2.39 -11.45
N MET A 19 -16.27 3.11 -11.35
CA MET A 19 -15.18 2.81 -10.43
C MET A 19 -15.66 3.20 -9.02
N ALA A 20 -16.28 2.23 -8.35
CA ALA A 20 -16.71 2.28 -6.96
C ALA A 20 -16.75 0.85 -6.43
N GLN A 21 -15.82 0.45 -5.55
CA GLN A 21 -15.76 -0.96 -5.18
C GLN A 21 -16.26 -1.24 -3.75
N ILE A 22 -15.88 -0.52 -2.68
CA ILE A 22 -16.59 -0.56 -1.37
C ILE A 22 -16.69 0.83 -0.71
N VAL A 23 -17.90 1.23 -0.30
CA VAL A 23 -18.18 2.48 0.41
C VAL A 23 -18.42 2.27 1.91
N LYS A 24 -18.12 3.31 2.70
CA LYS A 24 -18.44 3.45 4.13
C LYS A 24 -19.59 4.43 4.29
N VAL A 25 -20.66 4.01 4.97
CA VAL A 25 -21.82 4.85 5.28
C VAL A 25 -21.82 5.26 6.75
N GLY A 26 -21.75 6.58 6.98
CA GLY A 26 -21.94 7.19 8.29
C GLY A 26 -23.38 7.69 8.48
N PHE A 27 -23.93 7.54 9.69
CA PHE A 27 -25.31 7.93 10.02
C PHE A 27 -25.40 9.27 10.75
N LYS A 28 -26.52 9.98 10.59
CA LYS A 28 -26.75 11.29 11.25
C LYS A 28 -26.80 11.18 12.77
N ASP A 29 -27.39 10.11 13.28
CA ASP A 29 -27.55 9.87 14.70
C ASP A 29 -27.69 8.37 15.03
N ALA A 30 -27.67 8.03 16.32
CA ALA A 30 -27.80 6.67 16.81
C ALA A 30 -29.19 6.05 16.52
N LYS A 31 -30.24 6.86 16.38
CA LYS A 31 -31.61 6.39 16.08
C LYS A 31 -31.72 5.91 14.64
N ALA A 32 -31.11 6.63 13.71
CA ALA A 32 -30.94 6.24 12.31
C ALA A 32 -30.14 4.93 12.22
N ALA A 33 -28.96 4.88 12.85
CA ALA A 33 -28.10 3.69 12.84
C ALA A 33 -28.77 2.44 13.43
N LYS A 34 -29.62 2.58 14.46
CA LYS A 34 -30.30 1.46 15.15
C LYS A 34 -31.12 0.57 14.21
N ARG A 35 -31.62 1.09 13.08
CA ARG A 35 -32.34 0.33 12.05
C ARG A 35 -31.45 -0.71 11.37
N TYR A 36 -30.16 -0.41 11.28
CA TYR A 36 -29.17 -1.18 10.55
C TYR A 36 -28.23 -1.99 11.46
N LYS A 37 -28.50 -2.02 12.78
CA LYS A 37 -27.62 -2.58 13.82
C LYS A 37 -27.04 -3.99 13.58
N LYS A 38 -27.70 -4.81 12.74
CA LYS A 38 -27.23 -6.16 12.41
C LYS A 38 -26.10 -6.19 11.38
N ALA A 39 -25.92 -5.10 10.65
CA ALA A 39 -24.95 -4.95 9.57
C ALA A 39 -23.87 -3.89 9.89
N LEU A 40 -23.98 -3.20 11.02
CA LEU A 40 -22.99 -2.22 11.43
C LEU A 40 -21.68 -2.90 11.84
N THR A 41 -20.58 -2.25 11.48
CA THR A 41 -19.21 -2.65 11.80
C THR A 41 -18.54 -1.53 12.61
N PRO A 42 -17.89 -1.86 13.75
CA PRO A 42 -17.11 -0.89 14.51
C PRO A 42 -15.80 -0.55 13.79
N ILE A 43 -15.52 0.73 13.57
CA ILE A 43 -14.24 1.25 13.05
C ILE A 43 -13.88 2.47 13.90
N ASN A 44 -12.72 2.44 14.57
CA ASN A 44 -12.22 3.53 15.42
C ASN A 44 -13.24 4.04 16.46
N GLY A 45 -14.03 3.12 17.05
CA GLY A 45 -15.05 3.44 18.05
C GLY A 45 -16.40 3.89 17.48
N GLU A 46 -16.49 4.14 16.17
CA GLU A 46 -17.73 4.51 15.47
C GLU A 46 -18.34 3.32 14.73
N GLN A 47 -19.63 3.40 14.37
CA GLN A 47 -20.37 2.33 13.72
C GLN A 47 -20.73 2.71 12.28
N PHE A 48 -20.33 1.89 11.32
CA PHE A 48 -20.54 2.13 9.89
C PHE A 48 -21.19 0.94 9.19
N LEU A 49 -21.88 1.21 8.08
CA LEU A 49 -22.11 0.16 7.08
C LEU A 49 -20.98 0.15 6.06
N LEU A 50 -20.58 -1.06 5.65
CA LEU A 50 -19.63 -1.29 4.57
C LEU A 50 -20.31 -2.11 3.48
N GLY A 51 -20.21 -1.67 2.23
CA GLY A 51 -20.80 -2.40 1.11
C GLY A 51 -20.50 -1.78 -0.23
N GLU A 52 -20.88 -2.48 -1.29
CA GLU A 52 -20.78 -1.97 -2.66
C GLU A 52 -22.11 -1.37 -3.10
N PRO A 53 -22.10 -0.23 -3.80
CA PRO A 53 -23.28 0.29 -4.49
C PRO A 53 -23.89 -0.76 -5.43
N VAL A 54 -25.21 -0.96 -5.35
CA VAL A 54 -25.94 -1.69 -6.38
C VAL A 54 -26.13 -0.77 -7.58
N GLU A 55 -25.90 -1.27 -8.80
CA GLU A 55 -26.13 -0.50 -10.02
C GLU A 55 -27.60 -0.06 -10.12
N GLY A 56 -27.84 1.23 -10.35
CA GLY A 56 -29.18 1.83 -10.30
C GLY A 56 -29.78 1.95 -8.89
N GLY A 57 -29.05 1.54 -7.86
CA GLY A 57 -29.47 1.53 -6.46
C GLY A 57 -29.35 2.87 -5.74
N GLY A 58 -29.29 4.00 -6.44
CA GLY A 58 -29.30 5.34 -5.84
C GLY A 58 -27.97 5.87 -5.30
N ILE A 59 -26.89 5.08 -5.24
CA ILE A 59 -25.52 5.55 -4.99
C ILE A 59 -24.71 5.46 -6.28
N TRP A 60 -23.99 6.53 -6.61
CA TRP A 60 -23.05 6.53 -7.75
C TRP A 60 -21.80 7.34 -7.40
N ILE A 61 -20.71 7.06 -8.10
CA ILE A 61 -19.45 7.78 -7.95
C ILE A 61 -19.16 8.51 -9.25
N GLU A 62 -18.84 9.79 -9.12
CA GLU A 62 -18.38 10.65 -10.19
C GLU A 62 -16.87 10.83 -10.05
N GLU A 63 -16.11 10.41 -11.06
CA GLU A 63 -14.68 10.72 -11.14
C GLU A 63 -14.50 12.14 -11.68
N THR A 64 -13.71 12.95 -10.98
CA THR A 64 -13.34 14.30 -11.40
C THR A 64 -11.82 14.43 -11.44
N ASP A 65 -11.34 15.49 -12.09
CA ASP A 65 -9.91 15.83 -12.08
C ASP A 65 -9.36 16.05 -10.66
N HIS A 66 -10.22 16.24 -9.66
CA HIS A 66 -9.88 16.43 -8.25
C HIS A 66 -10.13 15.19 -7.37
N GLY A 67 -10.39 14.03 -7.99
CA GLY A 67 -10.66 12.76 -7.31
C GLY A 67 -12.12 12.31 -7.45
N SER A 68 -12.49 11.25 -6.75
CA SER A 68 -13.82 10.67 -6.81
C SER A 68 -14.79 11.35 -5.82
N THR A 69 -15.94 11.81 -6.31
CA THR A 69 -17.05 12.31 -5.49
C THR A 69 -18.14 11.25 -5.40
N ILE A 70 -18.62 10.98 -4.18
CA ILE A 70 -19.70 10.00 -3.96
C ILE A 70 -21.03 10.73 -3.83
N HIS A 71 -22.01 10.32 -4.64
CA HIS A 71 -23.36 10.85 -4.65
C HIS A 71 -24.35 9.79 -4.18
N TYR A 72 -25.46 10.25 -3.62
CA TYR A 72 -26.56 9.39 -3.19
C TYR A 72 -27.91 10.10 -3.27
N GLN A 73 -28.99 9.34 -3.32
CA GLN A 73 -30.35 9.88 -3.34
C GLN A 73 -30.82 10.22 -1.92
N GLY A 74 -30.77 11.50 -1.54
CA GLY A 74 -31.14 11.96 -0.20
C GLY A 74 -32.61 11.71 0.20
N GLY A 75 -33.53 11.70 -0.76
CA GLY A 75 -34.97 11.50 -0.53
C GLY A 75 -35.47 10.07 -0.74
N ALA A 76 -34.61 9.16 -1.18
CA ALA A 76 -35.00 7.80 -1.56
C ALA A 76 -34.12 6.75 -0.84
N ASP A 77 -34.39 5.48 -1.14
CA ASP A 77 -33.58 4.37 -0.69
C ASP A 77 -32.31 4.23 -1.55
N ASN A 78 -31.25 3.78 -0.91
CA ASN A 78 -29.91 3.62 -1.47
C ASN A 78 -29.44 2.19 -1.20
N ASP A 79 -29.30 1.37 -2.24
CA ASP A 79 -29.08 -0.07 -2.14
C ASP A 79 -27.58 -0.42 -2.14
N LEU A 80 -27.21 -1.30 -1.20
CA LEU A 80 -25.84 -1.79 -1.04
C LEU A 80 -25.79 -3.32 -0.98
N PHE A 81 -24.84 -3.92 -1.68
CA PHE A 81 -24.34 -5.27 -1.39
C PHE A 81 -23.51 -5.22 -0.12
N LEU A 82 -23.93 -5.93 0.93
CA LEU A 82 -23.25 -5.85 2.23
C LEU A 82 -21.96 -6.68 2.28
N LEU A 83 -20.90 -6.06 2.78
CA LEU A 83 -19.66 -6.75 3.13
C LEU A 83 -19.85 -7.53 4.45
N ASP A 84 -19.67 -8.85 4.44
CA ASP A 84 -19.65 -9.65 5.69
C ASP A 84 -18.27 -9.53 6.35
N THR A 85 -18.15 -8.57 7.27
CA THR A 85 -16.91 -8.30 8.03
C THR A 85 -16.46 -9.44 8.94
N ARG A 86 -17.25 -10.52 9.04
CA ARG A 86 -16.85 -11.73 9.77
C ARG A 86 -16.22 -12.79 8.89
N ASN A 87 -16.47 -12.76 7.58
CA ASN A 87 -15.98 -13.77 6.66
C ASN A 87 -15.72 -13.17 5.26
N PRO A 88 -14.43 -12.91 4.93
CA PRO A 88 -14.05 -12.35 3.63
C PRO A 88 -14.49 -13.21 2.43
N SER A 89 -14.66 -14.52 2.61
CA SER A 89 -15.07 -15.43 1.52
C SER A 89 -16.58 -15.38 1.20
N LYS A 90 -17.38 -14.58 1.92
CA LYS A 90 -18.83 -14.49 1.70
C LYS A 90 -19.16 -13.36 0.74
N ILE A 91 -19.27 -13.72 -0.54
CA ILE A 91 -19.71 -12.81 -1.60
C ILE A 91 -21.26 -12.78 -1.61
N PRO A 92 -21.90 -11.60 -1.59
CA PRO A 92 -23.36 -11.47 -1.51
C PRO A 92 -24.08 -11.63 -2.86
N TYR A 93 -23.32 -11.62 -3.96
CA TYR A 93 -23.80 -11.73 -5.34
C TYR A 93 -23.09 -12.84 -6.11
N LYS A 94 -23.67 -13.23 -7.24
CA LYS A 94 -23.02 -13.99 -8.31
C LYS A 94 -22.96 -13.09 -9.54
N ILE A 95 -22.01 -13.35 -10.43
CA ILE A 95 -21.98 -12.68 -11.73
C ILE A 95 -22.80 -13.51 -12.72
N ASN A 96 -23.77 -12.87 -13.38
CA ASN A 96 -24.60 -13.53 -14.37
C ASN A 96 -23.87 -13.65 -15.73
N ARG A 97 -24.50 -14.28 -16.73
CA ARG A 97 -23.89 -14.47 -18.06
C ARG A 97 -23.62 -13.15 -18.79
N MET A 98 -24.26 -12.07 -18.39
CA MET A 98 -24.10 -10.73 -18.97
C MET A 98 -23.00 -9.92 -18.27
N GLY A 99 -22.40 -10.45 -17.20
CA GLY A 99 -21.39 -9.75 -16.39
C GLY A 99 -21.97 -8.94 -15.23
N GLU A 100 -23.29 -8.99 -15.01
CA GLU A 100 -23.97 -8.19 -14.00
C GLU A 100 -24.00 -8.90 -12.64
N LYS A 101 -23.93 -8.12 -11.56
CA LYS A 101 -24.01 -8.62 -10.18
C LYS A 101 -25.47 -8.93 -9.82
N GLU A 102 -25.79 -10.22 -9.69
CA GLU A 102 -27.09 -10.68 -9.20
C GLU A 102 -27.01 -11.09 -7.72
N PRO A 103 -27.87 -10.56 -6.83
CA PRO A 103 -27.89 -10.98 -5.43
C PRO A 103 -28.18 -12.49 -5.31
N ILE A 104 -27.41 -13.19 -4.47
CA ILE A 104 -27.64 -14.62 -4.20
C ILE A 104 -28.97 -14.84 -3.47
N ARG A 105 -29.42 -13.84 -2.71
CA ARG A 105 -30.69 -13.83 -1.97
C ARG A 105 -31.16 -12.39 -1.78
N LYS A 106 -32.46 -12.17 -1.55
CA LYS A 106 -33.02 -10.82 -1.31
C LYS A 106 -32.34 -10.09 -0.16
N THR A 107 -31.89 -10.81 0.87
CA THR A 107 -31.20 -10.23 2.05
C THR A 107 -29.72 -9.90 1.81
N SER A 108 -29.18 -10.17 0.62
CA SER A 108 -27.84 -9.76 0.21
C SER A 108 -27.74 -8.25 -0.08
N VAL A 109 -28.88 -7.62 -0.37
CA VAL A 109 -29.00 -6.19 -0.60
C VAL A 109 -29.64 -5.55 0.62
N LEU A 110 -29.09 -4.42 1.06
CA LEU A 110 -29.65 -3.59 2.11
C LEU A 110 -29.96 -2.19 1.56
N SER A 111 -31.23 -1.79 1.67
CA SER A 111 -31.69 -0.45 1.35
C SER A 111 -31.50 0.51 2.52
N VAL A 112 -30.72 1.57 2.30
CA VAL A 112 -30.42 2.63 3.28
C VAL A 112 -31.17 3.90 2.89
N ARG A 113 -31.93 4.48 3.81
CA ARG A 113 -32.67 5.72 3.52
C ARG A 113 -31.70 6.88 3.40
N GLY A 114 -31.76 7.64 2.31
CA GLY A 114 -30.88 8.80 2.10
C GLY A 114 -30.95 9.83 3.23
N GLN A 115 -32.14 10.04 3.80
CA GLN A 115 -32.34 10.95 4.93
C GLN A 115 -31.60 10.52 6.21
N ASP A 116 -31.24 9.24 6.35
CA ASP A 116 -30.56 8.67 7.51
C ASP A 116 -29.02 8.79 7.38
N ILE A 117 -28.51 9.04 6.17
CA ILE A 117 -27.08 9.15 5.83
C ILE A 117 -26.53 10.53 6.22
N LYS A 118 -25.45 10.57 7.00
CA LYS A 118 -24.66 11.77 7.31
C LYS A 118 -23.62 12.04 6.23
N PHE A 119 -22.91 11.00 5.82
CA PHE A 119 -21.87 11.08 4.80
C PHE A 119 -21.61 9.69 4.19
N LEU A 120 -21.03 9.70 3.00
CA LEU A 120 -20.43 8.54 2.34
C LEU A 120 -18.94 8.81 2.13
N ALA A 121 -18.11 7.78 2.29
CA ALA A 121 -16.68 7.84 1.99
C ALA A 121 -16.24 6.55 1.30
N LEU A 122 -15.22 6.62 0.46
CA LEU A 122 -14.57 5.43 -0.10
C LEU A 122 -13.84 4.69 1.03
N PHE A 123 -14.12 3.39 1.17
CA PHE A 123 -13.42 2.55 2.15
C PHE A 123 -12.30 1.77 1.47
N GLN A 124 -12.66 1.01 0.43
CA GLN A 124 -11.72 0.36 -0.48
C GLN A 124 -12.02 0.89 -1.90
N PRO A 125 -11.27 1.90 -2.38
CA PRO A 125 -11.55 2.55 -3.66
C PRO A 125 -11.36 1.60 -4.85
N THR A 126 -10.46 0.63 -4.69
CA THR A 126 -9.98 -0.24 -5.76
C THR A 126 -10.24 -1.72 -5.50
N GLU A 127 -11.08 -2.07 -4.51
CA GLU A 127 -11.42 -3.46 -4.20
C GLU A 127 -12.92 -3.71 -4.04
N THR A 128 -13.43 -4.74 -4.70
CA THR A 128 -14.78 -5.30 -4.55
C THR A 128 -14.79 -6.37 -3.46
N ILE A 129 -15.97 -6.74 -2.96
CA ILE A 129 -16.18 -7.87 -2.07
C ILE A 129 -15.64 -9.16 -2.70
N GLU A 130 -15.81 -9.33 -4.02
CA GLU A 130 -15.25 -10.46 -4.74
C GLU A 130 -13.72 -10.44 -4.76
N THR A 131 -13.10 -9.31 -5.11
CA THR A 131 -11.64 -9.20 -5.17
C THR A 131 -11.01 -9.36 -3.78
N LEU A 132 -11.64 -8.83 -2.72
CA LEU A 132 -11.24 -9.09 -1.33
C LEU A 132 -11.34 -10.57 -0.96
N ALA A 133 -12.36 -11.29 -1.45
CA ALA A 133 -12.50 -12.72 -1.21
C ALA A 133 -11.38 -13.53 -1.87
N ARG A 134 -11.00 -13.15 -3.10
CA ARG A 134 -9.86 -13.76 -3.83
C ARG A 134 -8.53 -13.45 -3.15
N GLU A 135 -8.29 -12.20 -2.77
CA GLU A 135 -7.10 -11.77 -2.03
C GLU A 135 -6.96 -12.51 -0.69
N TYR A 136 -8.07 -12.74 0.01
CA TYR A 136 -8.07 -13.55 1.23
C TYR A 136 -7.59 -14.98 0.97
N ALA A 137 -8.13 -15.65 -0.06
CA ALA A 137 -7.72 -17.00 -0.42
C ALA A 137 -6.24 -17.06 -0.84
N PHE A 138 -5.79 -16.07 -1.63
CA PHE A 138 -4.40 -15.92 -2.04
C PHE A 138 -3.45 -15.82 -0.84
N ARG A 139 -3.77 -14.95 0.14
CA ARG A 139 -2.95 -14.76 1.35
C ARG A 139 -2.89 -15.99 2.24
N LEU A 140 -4.01 -16.69 2.42
CA LEU A 140 -4.01 -17.96 3.13
C LEU A 140 -3.14 -19.01 2.43
N GLY A 141 -3.14 -19.02 1.09
CA GLY A 141 -2.21 -19.83 0.31
C GLY A 141 -0.74 -19.50 0.57
N ARG A 142 -0.37 -18.22 0.72
CA ARG A 142 1.02 -17.81 1.07
C ARG A 142 1.40 -18.22 2.50
N VAL A 143 0.47 -18.15 3.45
CA VAL A 143 0.68 -18.68 4.80
C VAL A 143 0.96 -20.17 4.75
N GLN A 144 0.12 -20.94 4.04
CA GLN A 144 0.32 -22.39 3.88
C GLN A 144 1.66 -22.72 3.22
N LYS A 145 2.03 -22.02 2.13
CA LYS A 145 3.34 -22.19 1.48
C LYS A 145 4.51 -21.97 2.46
N SER A 146 4.37 -21.00 3.38
CA SER A 146 5.39 -20.72 4.40
C SER A 146 5.44 -21.79 5.48
N GLU A 147 4.29 -22.36 5.88
CA GLU A 147 4.23 -23.52 6.78
C GLU A 147 4.91 -24.73 6.15
N ASP A 148 4.56 -25.04 4.90
CA ASP A 148 5.16 -26.15 4.16
C ASP A 148 6.68 -25.96 3.99
N ALA A 149 7.13 -24.74 3.72
CA ALA A 149 8.56 -24.42 3.62
C ALA A 149 9.31 -24.64 4.94
N ARG A 150 8.73 -24.20 6.07
CA ARG A 150 9.28 -24.45 7.40
C ARG A 150 9.36 -25.94 7.71
N ASP A 151 8.30 -26.68 7.40
CA ASP A 151 8.16 -28.09 7.78
C ASP A 151 9.06 -29.04 6.97
N LYS A 152 9.66 -28.56 5.87
CA LYS A 152 10.77 -29.24 5.17
C LYS A 152 12.05 -29.33 6.00
N HIS A 153 12.21 -28.46 7.01
CA HIS A 153 13.40 -28.42 7.84
C HIS A 153 13.17 -29.06 9.20
N LYS A 154 14.22 -29.67 9.76
CA LYS A 154 14.15 -30.23 11.11
C LYS A 154 14.04 -29.10 12.13
N ARG A 155 13.04 -29.17 13.01
CA ARG A 155 12.84 -28.21 14.11
C ARG A 155 14.11 -28.02 14.95
N GLY A 156 14.42 -26.76 15.27
CA GLY A 156 15.61 -26.37 16.04
C GLY A 156 16.87 -26.17 15.21
N THR A 157 16.84 -26.41 13.90
CA THR A 157 17.96 -26.05 13.01
C THR A 157 17.89 -24.57 12.61
N LYS A 158 19.03 -23.98 12.22
CA LYS A 158 19.09 -22.61 11.70
C LYS A 158 18.14 -22.38 10.52
N ALA A 159 18.06 -23.35 9.60
CA ALA A 159 17.16 -23.30 8.45
C ALA A 159 15.68 -23.32 8.87
N TRP A 160 15.33 -24.11 9.88
CA TRP A 160 13.96 -24.12 10.41
C TRP A 160 13.60 -22.78 11.05
N PHE A 161 14.49 -22.18 11.86
CA PHE A 161 14.23 -20.85 12.44
C PHE A 161 14.07 -19.77 11.37
N ALA A 162 14.93 -19.76 10.35
CA ALA A 162 14.80 -18.83 9.22
C ALA A 162 13.44 -18.95 8.52
N ALA A 163 13.02 -20.17 8.18
CA ALA A 163 11.71 -20.41 7.57
C ALA A 163 10.54 -20.11 8.51
N HIS A 164 10.69 -20.34 9.82
CA HIS A 164 9.68 -20.00 10.82
C HIS A 164 9.49 -18.49 10.99
N HIS A 165 10.56 -17.70 10.88
CA HIS A 165 10.45 -16.24 10.86
C HIS A 165 9.68 -15.74 9.62
N GLN A 166 9.89 -16.35 8.44
CA GLN A 166 9.07 -16.06 7.26
C GLN A 166 7.59 -16.36 7.48
N LEU A 167 7.28 -17.49 8.11
CA LEU A 167 5.91 -17.85 8.47
C LEU A 167 5.27 -16.82 9.42
N ILE A 168 5.99 -16.37 10.44
CA ILE A 168 5.54 -15.31 11.35
C ILE A 168 5.21 -14.03 10.56
N GLY A 169 6.09 -13.62 9.64
CA GLY A 169 5.86 -12.47 8.76
C GLY A 169 4.61 -12.64 7.89
N ALA A 170 4.39 -13.81 7.29
CA ALA A 170 3.21 -14.10 6.48
C ALA A 170 1.90 -13.99 7.29
N TYR A 171 1.89 -14.49 8.53
CA TYR A 171 0.76 -14.30 9.44
C TYR A 171 0.55 -12.81 9.78
N GLU A 172 1.61 -12.07 10.10
CA GLU A 172 1.52 -10.65 10.49
C GLU A 172 0.97 -9.77 9.37
N ARG A 173 1.41 -9.99 8.12
CA ARG A 173 0.92 -9.31 6.92
C ARG A 173 -0.56 -9.63 6.67
N THR A 174 -0.92 -10.92 6.72
CA THR A 174 -2.32 -11.37 6.53
C THR A 174 -3.25 -10.81 7.60
N ILE A 175 -2.85 -10.83 8.87
CA ILE A 175 -3.64 -10.26 9.98
C ILE A 175 -3.74 -8.73 9.84
N SER A 176 -2.67 -8.06 9.40
CA SER A 176 -2.69 -6.61 9.11
C SER A 176 -3.77 -6.28 8.11
N TRP A 177 -3.71 -6.95 6.96
CA TRP A 177 -4.63 -6.77 5.85
C TRP A 177 -6.08 -7.06 6.24
N LEU A 178 -6.32 -8.15 7.00
CA LEU A 178 -7.67 -8.45 7.49
C LEU A 178 -8.20 -7.31 8.36
N ARG A 179 -7.38 -6.72 9.24
CA ARG A 179 -7.80 -5.62 10.11
C ARG A 179 -8.01 -4.32 9.33
N SER A 180 -7.14 -3.99 8.37
CA SER A 180 -7.32 -2.79 7.53
C SER A 180 -8.60 -2.86 6.69
N CYS A 181 -9.00 -4.06 6.26
CA CYS A 181 -10.26 -4.31 5.55
C CYS A 181 -11.47 -4.53 6.48
N SER A 182 -11.35 -4.24 7.78
CA SER A 182 -12.39 -4.44 8.81
C SER A 182 -12.84 -5.89 9.07
N PHE A 183 -12.06 -6.89 8.63
CA PHE A 183 -12.32 -8.32 8.87
C PHE A 183 -11.78 -8.82 10.23
N THR A 184 -12.05 -8.10 11.31
CA THR A 184 -11.48 -8.37 12.65
C THR A 184 -11.80 -9.78 13.16
N ALA A 185 -12.99 -10.32 12.86
CA ALA A 185 -13.36 -11.66 13.31
C ALA A 185 -12.58 -12.76 12.59
N ALA A 186 -12.27 -12.58 11.29
CA ALA A 186 -11.41 -13.50 10.55
C ALA A 186 -9.94 -13.38 10.97
N ALA A 187 -9.50 -12.19 11.41
CA ALA A 187 -8.15 -11.98 11.94
C ALA A 187 -7.92 -12.66 13.29
N ALA A 188 -8.95 -12.86 14.11
CA ALA A 188 -8.80 -13.35 15.48
C ALA A 188 -8.27 -14.80 15.59
N PRO A 189 -8.78 -15.79 14.83
CA PRO A 189 -8.21 -17.14 14.80
C PRO A 189 -6.74 -17.15 14.37
N LEU A 190 -6.39 -16.39 13.33
CA LEU A 190 -5.01 -16.27 12.85
C LEU A 190 -4.12 -15.62 13.91
N SER A 191 -4.60 -14.59 14.61
CA SER A 191 -3.87 -13.95 15.70
C SER A 191 -3.55 -14.92 16.84
N LYS A 192 -4.48 -15.84 17.16
CA LYS A 192 -4.25 -16.89 18.16
C LYS A 192 -3.22 -17.91 17.70
N THR A 193 -3.18 -18.24 16.41
CA THR A 193 -2.16 -19.12 15.84
C THR A 193 -0.80 -18.43 15.81
N LEU A 194 -0.71 -17.19 15.32
CA LEU A 194 0.50 -16.37 15.38
C LEU A 194 1.06 -16.29 16.81
N GLY A 195 0.21 -16.07 17.82
CA GLY A 195 0.65 -16.06 19.21
C GLY A 195 1.28 -17.38 19.68
N ARG A 196 0.85 -18.53 19.13
CA ARG A 196 1.49 -19.83 19.38
C ARG A 196 2.81 -19.96 18.62
N GLU A 197 2.87 -19.54 17.37
CA GLU A 197 4.09 -19.54 16.56
C GLU A 197 5.18 -18.64 17.15
N LYS A 198 4.84 -17.43 17.61
CA LYS A 198 5.77 -16.50 18.28
C LYS A 198 6.35 -17.08 19.55
N ARG A 199 5.57 -17.81 20.36
CA ARG A 199 6.08 -18.45 21.58
C ARG A 199 7.20 -19.46 21.31
N GLN A 200 7.23 -20.06 20.12
CA GLN A 200 8.29 -21.00 19.75
C GLN A 200 9.66 -20.32 19.58
N VAL A 201 9.65 -19.01 19.31
CA VAL A 201 10.82 -18.18 19.04
C VAL A 201 10.88 -16.95 19.95
N ALA A 202 10.15 -16.94 21.06
CA ALA A 202 10.00 -15.75 21.92
C ALA A 202 11.31 -15.27 22.55
N LYS A 203 12.33 -16.14 22.61
CA LYS A 203 13.67 -15.80 23.07
C LYS A 203 14.64 -15.44 21.94
N GLU A 204 14.21 -15.56 20.69
CA GLU A 204 15.01 -15.15 19.54
C GLU A 204 15.09 -13.64 19.49
N ALA A 205 16.28 -13.12 19.20
CA ALA A 205 16.58 -11.69 19.20
C ALA A 205 15.62 -10.88 18.31
N ILE A 206 15.25 -11.41 17.14
CA ILE A 206 14.32 -10.79 16.20
C ILE A 206 12.95 -10.52 16.85
N THR A 207 12.42 -11.50 17.59
CA THR A 207 11.10 -11.34 18.23
C THR A 207 11.15 -10.31 19.36
N LEU A 208 12.22 -10.35 20.17
CA LEU A 208 12.42 -9.39 21.27
C LEU A 208 12.62 -7.97 20.75
N ARG A 209 13.39 -7.78 19.67
CA ARG A 209 13.60 -6.49 18.98
C ARG A 209 12.27 -5.90 18.55
N SER A 210 11.45 -6.68 17.82
CA SER A 210 10.14 -6.25 17.34
C SER A 210 9.19 -5.82 18.47
N GLU A 211 9.18 -6.55 19.58
CA GLU A 211 8.32 -6.22 20.73
C GLU A 211 8.83 -5.01 21.49
N ALA A 212 10.14 -4.88 21.69
CA ALA A 212 10.76 -3.72 22.32
C ALA A 212 10.46 -2.43 21.53
N ALA A 213 10.63 -2.45 20.21
CA ALA A 213 10.36 -1.31 19.34
C ALA A 213 8.88 -0.87 19.43
N ARG A 214 7.92 -1.80 19.36
CA ARG A 214 6.48 -1.48 19.49
C ARG A 214 6.08 -0.98 20.88
N ASN A 215 6.76 -1.45 21.94
CA ASN A 215 6.49 -1.03 23.32
C ASN A 215 7.22 0.26 23.72
N SER A 216 8.11 0.78 22.86
CA SER A 216 8.88 2.00 23.13
C SER A 216 8.10 3.31 22.98
N VAL A 217 6.84 3.23 22.54
CA VAL A 217 5.97 4.40 22.31
C VAL A 217 5.80 5.21 23.58
N LYS A 218 6.10 6.51 23.50
CA LYS A 218 6.04 7.46 24.61
C LYS A 218 5.62 8.85 24.15
N MET A 219 4.94 9.56 25.04
CA MET A 219 4.74 11.01 24.93
C MET A 219 6.06 11.72 25.19
N MET A 220 6.38 12.69 24.35
CA MET A 220 7.49 13.61 24.56
C MET A 220 6.97 14.93 25.11
N GLY A 221 7.77 15.61 25.95
CA GLY A 221 7.47 16.98 26.35
C GLY A 221 7.51 17.91 25.14
N THR A 222 6.63 18.91 25.11
CA THR A 222 6.70 20.00 24.12
C THR A 222 8.04 20.72 24.28
N THR A 223 8.85 20.78 23.22
CA THR A 223 10.12 21.52 23.24
C THR A 223 9.84 23.02 23.25
N ASP A 224 10.79 23.82 23.77
CA ASP A 224 10.67 25.29 23.75
C ASP A 224 10.53 25.82 22.31
N GLU A 225 11.21 25.19 21.36
CA GLU A 225 11.13 25.50 19.92
C GLU A 225 9.74 25.23 19.35
N LEU A 226 9.13 24.10 19.71
CA LEU A 226 7.78 23.75 19.29
C LEU A 226 6.75 24.69 19.91
N GLN A 227 6.92 25.01 21.19
CA GLN A 227 6.05 25.94 21.90
C GLN A 227 6.13 27.35 21.30
N HIS A 228 7.35 27.83 21.01
CA HIS A 228 7.57 29.11 20.33
C HIS A 228 6.92 29.13 18.94
N ALA A 229 7.07 28.06 18.14
CA ALA A 229 6.44 27.98 16.82
C ALA A 229 4.90 28.01 16.90
N VAL A 230 4.30 27.43 17.94
CA VAL A 230 2.85 27.52 18.19
C VAL A 230 2.44 28.94 18.57
N GLU A 231 3.18 29.58 19.47
CA GLU A 231 2.93 30.96 19.91
C GLU A 231 3.04 31.97 18.77
N GLU A 232 4.00 31.77 17.85
CA GLU A 232 4.22 32.65 16.70
C GLU A 232 3.04 32.64 15.70
N ILE A 233 2.28 31.54 15.65
CA ILE A 233 1.09 31.41 14.80
C ILE A 233 -0.12 32.15 15.40
N GLY A 234 -0.08 32.48 16.70
CA GLY A 234 -1.00 33.42 17.34
C GLY A 234 -2.43 32.93 17.57
N ASP A 235 -2.65 31.61 17.59
CA ASP A 235 -3.95 31.00 17.87
C ASP A 235 -3.85 29.93 18.98
N ASP A 236 -4.25 30.31 20.19
CA ASP A 236 -4.24 29.47 21.40
C ASP A 236 -5.07 28.17 21.27
N SER A 237 -5.92 28.05 20.25
CA SER A 237 -6.68 26.82 19.97
C SER A 237 -5.84 25.75 19.27
N HIS A 238 -4.66 26.11 18.73
CA HIS A 238 -3.77 25.21 18.01
C HIS A 238 -2.74 24.60 18.96
N VAL A 239 -2.95 23.35 19.37
CA VAL A 239 -1.99 22.61 20.20
C VAL A 239 -1.24 21.60 19.35
N PHE A 240 0.09 21.60 19.40
CA PHE A 240 0.90 20.52 18.86
C PHE A 240 1.43 19.62 19.97
N ARG A 241 1.59 18.34 19.66
CA ARG A 241 2.12 17.32 20.55
C ARG A 241 3.13 16.47 19.82
N VAL A 242 3.97 15.79 20.60
CA VAL A 242 5.01 14.92 20.07
C VAL A 242 4.94 13.56 20.75
N GLN A 243 4.96 12.52 19.93
CA GLN A 243 5.18 11.14 20.39
C GLN A 243 6.34 10.52 19.62
N GLU A 244 7.03 9.59 20.27
CA GLU A 244 8.14 8.85 19.69
C GLU A 244 8.00 7.36 19.96
N SER A 245 8.50 6.55 19.03
CA SER A 245 8.93 5.17 19.25
C SER A 245 10.44 5.08 19.03
N GLN A 246 10.99 3.86 18.99
CA GLN A 246 12.42 3.62 18.81
C GLN A 246 12.94 4.28 17.52
N HIS A 247 12.21 4.13 16.42
CA HIS A 247 12.65 4.55 15.10
C HIS A 247 11.90 5.77 14.53
N LEU A 248 10.77 6.14 15.14
CA LEU A 248 9.83 7.11 14.58
C LEU A 248 9.54 8.24 15.55
N ARG A 249 9.39 9.45 15.01
CA ARG A 249 8.78 10.60 15.71
C ARG A 249 7.54 11.07 14.97
N MET A 250 6.51 11.43 15.70
CA MET A 250 5.31 12.08 15.16
C MET A 250 5.09 13.42 15.88
N VAL A 251 5.18 14.51 15.13
CA VAL A 251 4.76 15.86 15.54
C VAL A 251 3.36 16.09 14.96
N TYR A 252 2.35 16.23 15.80
CA TYR A 252 0.96 16.20 15.34
C TYR A 252 0.08 17.27 15.96
N PHE A 253 -0.89 17.70 15.17
CA PHE A 253 -1.90 18.65 15.58
C PHE A 253 -2.94 18.04 16.52
N GLY A 254 -3.32 18.77 17.58
CA GLY A 254 -4.07 18.29 18.75
C GLY A 254 -5.51 17.83 18.49
N ARG A 255 -6.00 17.89 17.25
CA ARG A 255 -7.26 17.26 16.85
C ARG A 255 -7.18 15.73 16.82
N PHE A 256 -5.98 15.17 16.68
CA PHE A 256 -5.77 13.72 16.73
C PHE A 256 -5.63 13.27 18.18
N THR A 257 -6.26 12.14 18.51
CA THR A 257 -6.13 11.57 19.85
C THR A 257 -4.74 10.96 20.03
N ASP A 258 -4.21 11.05 21.26
CA ASP A 258 -2.88 10.49 21.56
C ASP A 258 -2.84 8.98 21.29
N GLU A 259 -3.93 8.25 21.57
CA GLU A 259 -4.01 6.82 21.28
C GLU A 259 -3.92 6.52 19.78
N ARG A 260 -4.53 7.35 18.92
CA ARG A 260 -4.44 7.16 17.46
C ARG A 260 -3.00 7.32 16.99
N ILE A 261 -2.28 8.30 17.52
CA ILE A 261 -0.87 8.51 17.18
C ILE A 261 0.00 7.38 17.74
N SER A 262 -0.26 6.92 18.97
CA SER A 262 0.41 5.76 19.54
C SER A 262 0.21 4.51 18.68
N ASP A 263 -1.00 4.27 18.18
CA ASP A 263 -1.30 3.16 17.26
C ASP A 263 -0.58 3.31 15.92
N LEU A 264 -0.47 4.52 15.38
CA LEU A 264 0.28 4.79 14.16
C LEU A 264 1.79 4.55 14.34
N LEU A 265 2.37 4.93 15.48
CA LEU A 265 3.77 4.61 15.80
C LEU A 265 3.98 3.09 15.90
N ARG A 266 3.10 2.37 16.60
CA ARG A 266 3.14 0.90 16.66
C ARG A 266 3.00 0.25 15.29
N HIS A 267 2.18 0.82 14.42
CA HIS A 267 2.03 0.39 13.03
C HIS A 267 3.31 0.63 12.23
N GLY A 268 3.92 1.81 12.33
CA GLY A 268 5.20 2.10 11.67
C GLY A 268 6.33 1.18 12.12
N GLU A 269 6.44 0.88 13.42
CA GLU A 269 7.39 -0.11 13.93
C GLU A 269 7.13 -1.53 13.37
N LYS A 270 5.86 -1.87 13.16
CA LYS A 270 5.49 -3.11 12.47
C LYS A 270 5.89 -3.09 11.00
N VAL A 271 5.76 -1.97 10.30
CA VAL A 271 6.18 -1.82 8.89
C VAL A 271 7.69 -2.10 8.78
N ILE A 272 8.50 -1.47 9.63
CA ILE A 272 9.96 -1.67 9.67
C ILE A 272 10.31 -3.14 9.92
N GLU A 273 9.65 -3.78 10.88
CA GLU A 273 9.92 -5.18 11.19
C GLU A 273 9.48 -6.14 10.07
N VAL A 274 8.36 -5.86 9.39
CA VAL A 274 7.93 -6.64 8.23
C VAL A 274 8.92 -6.51 7.07
N PHE A 275 9.48 -5.31 6.87
CA PHE A 275 10.58 -5.11 5.94
C PHE A 275 11.82 -5.92 6.34
N ARG A 276 12.28 -5.82 7.59
CA ARG A 276 13.45 -6.57 8.08
C ARG A 276 13.29 -8.08 7.89
N ASN A 277 12.14 -8.62 8.28
CA ASN A 277 11.86 -10.05 8.10
C ASN A 277 11.89 -10.48 6.64
N GLN A 278 11.49 -9.61 5.70
CA GLN A 278 11.40 -9.96 4.29
C GLN A 278 12.70 -9.71 3.51
N PHE A 279 13.41 -8.62 3.79
CA PHE A 279 14.52 -8.12 2.98
C PHE A 279 15.88 -8.15 3.69
N VAL A 280 15.90 -8.31 5.02
CA VAL A 280 17.13 -8.18 5.83
C VAL A 280 17.48 -9.49 6.53
N ASP A 281 16.71 -9.86 7.55
CA ASP A 281 17.02 -10.95 8.49
C ASP A 281 17.38 -12.30 7.82
N PRO A 282 16.74 -12.73 6.71
CA PRO A 282 17.09 -13.99 6.02
C PRO A 282 18.45 -13.95 5.32
N TYR A 283 18.94 -12.75 5.03
CA TYR A 283 20.09 -12.50 4.17
C TYR A 283 21.28 -11.96 4.94
N VAL A 284 21.10 -11.61 6.23
CA VAL A 284 22.17 -11.08 7.10
C VAL A 284 23.44 -11.92 7.00
N SER A 285 24.51 -11.24 6.60
CA SER A 285 25.86 -11.79 6.47
C SER A 285 26.87 -10.63 6.51
N PRO A 286 28.18 -10.90 6.64
CA PRO A 286 29.18 -9.83 6.62
C PRO A 286 29.10 -8.90 5.40
N ASP A 287 28.63 -9.42 4.26
CA ASP A 287 28.48 -8.64 3.01
C ASP A 287 27.05 -8.10 2.81
N PHE A 288 26.15 -8.33 3.77
CA PHE A 288 24.75 -7.94 3.73
C PHE A 288 24.26 -7.61 5.15
N GLU A 289 24.57 -6.38 5.59
CA GLU A 289 24.27 -5.91 6.95
C GLU A 289 22.87 -5.28 7.04
N ASP A 290 22.29 -5.28 8.25
CA ASP A 290 21.16 -4.40 8.55
C ASP A 290 21.66 -2.95 8.63
N ARG A 291 21.16 -2.10 7.75
CA ARG A 291 21.53 -0.68 7.66
C ARG A 291 20.43 0.26 8.16
N ILE A 292 19.35 -0.29 8.71
CA ILE A 292 18.29 0.51 9.31
C ILE A 292 18.84 1.09 10.62
N PRO A 293 18.81 2.41 10.83
CA PRO A 293 19.31 3.02 12.06
C PRO A 293 18.57 2.49 13.30
N GLU A 294 19.26 2.36 14.43
CA GLU A 294 18.69 1.86 15.69
C GLU A 294 17.88 2.92 16.47
N GLY A 295 18.03 4.20 16.13
CA GLY A 295 17.30 5.33 16.73
C GLY A 295 16.30 5.96 15.76
N VAL A 296 15.74 7.10 16.15
CA VAL A 296 14.79 7.84 15.32
C VAL A 296 15.46 8.26 14.01
N PHE A 297 14.99 7.69 12.90
CA PHE A 297 15.46 8.01 11.55
C PHE A 297 14.36 8.57 10.65
N GLN A 298 13.11 8.52 11.11
CA GLN A 298 11.97 9.06 10.38
C GLN A 298 11.12 9.91 11.31
N GLU A 299 10.87 11.15 10.89
CA GLU A 299 9.94 12.06 11.53
C GLU A 299 8.75 12.32 10.61
N PHE A 300 7.56 12.27 11.18
CA PHE A 300 6.31 12.62 10.51
C PHE A 300 5.74 13.87 11.16
N TYR A 301 5.50 14.88 10.34
CA TYR A 301 4.73 16.05 10.72
C TYR A 301 3.30 15.92 10.17
N PHE A 302 2.33 15.91 11.08
CA PHE A 302 0.91 15.83 10.79
C PHE A 302 0.24 17.17 11.13
N GLY A 303 0.39 18.11 10.21
CA GLY A 303 -0.07 19.49 10.35
C GLY A 303 -1.54 19.71 10.02
N PRO A 304 -2.07 20.91 10.33
CA PRO A 304 -3.42 21.31 9.97
C PRO A 304 -3.59 21.32 8.44
N SER A 305 -4.81 21.04 7.98
CA SER A 305 -5.17 21.15 6.56
C SER A 305 -5.25 22.59 6.07
N ASP A 306 -5.53 23.53 6.99
CA ASP A 306 -5.60 24.94 6.68
C ASP A 306 -4.20 25.51 6.50
N ILE A 307 -3.99 26.07 5.32
CA ILE A 307 -2.71 26.55 4.85
C ILE A 307 -2.23 27.80 5.57
N THR A 308 -3.18 28.58 6.09
CA THR A 308 -2.94 29.78 6.90
C THR A 308 -2.08 29.45 8.11
N TYR A 309 -2.18 28.22 8.62
CA TYR A 309 -1.45 27.76 9.80
C TYR A 309 -0.33 26.77 9.44
N HIS A 310 -0.51 26.00 8.37
CA HIS A 310 0.44 24.96 7.98
C HIS A 310 1.81 25.52 7.57
N GLU A 311 1.86 26.46 6.63
CA GLU A 311 3.15 27.02 6.17
C GLU A 311 3.85 27.82 7.27
N PRO A 312 3.18 28.72 8.02
CA PRO A 312 3.83 29.43 9.12
C PRO A 312 4.42 28.51 10.18
N PHE A 313 3.74 27.41 10.52
CA PHE A 313 4.30 26.42 11.43
C PHE A 313 5.57 25.76 10.85
N LEU A 314 5.54 25.33 9.60
CA LEU A 314 6.70 24.71 8.95
C LEU A 314 7.90 25.68 8.91
N ALA A 315 7.63 26.96 8.64
CA ALA A 315 8.63 28.02 8.65
C ALA A 315 9.22 28.22 10.05
N ALA A 316 8.38 28.35 11.08
CA ALA A 316 8.82 28.61 12.44
C ALA A 316 9.56 27.41 13.07
N TYR A 317 9.06 26.18 12.87
CA TYR A 317 9.61 25.00 13.54
C TYR A 317 10.72 24.30 12.74
N TYR A 318 10.57 24.19 11.41
CA TYR A 318 11.55 23.49 10.56
C TYR A 318 12.41 24.43 9.70
N GLY A 319 12.13 25.74 9.69
CA GLY A 319 12.80 26.68 8.78
C GLY A 319 12.42 26.47 7.31
N ILE A 320 11.31 25.77 7.02
CA ILE A 320 10.91 25.40 5.67
C ILE A 320 9.88 26.39 5.15
N HIS A 321 10.27 27.14 4.12
CA HIS A 321 9.40 28.09 3.43
C HIS A 321 8.98 27.54 2.06
N TRP A 322 7.77 27.86 1.62
CA TRP A 322 7.34 27.39 0.30
C TRP A 322 7.85 28.23 -0.86
N GLY A 323 8.28 29.46 -0.58
CA GLY A 323 8.89 30.38 -1.55
C GLY A 323 7.91 30.83 -2.63
N ASN A 324 8.44 31.23 -3.79
CA ASN A 324 7.63 31.79 -4.89
C ASN A 324 6.64 30.79 -5.54
N ASP A 325 6.71 29.50 -5.20
CA ASP A 325 5.81 28.43 -5.69
C ASP A 325 4.62 28.17 -4.74
N ALA A 326 4.30 29.09 -3.83
CA ALA A 326 3.18 28.94 -2.88
C ALA A 326 1.86 28.61 -3.59
N ASN A 327 1.55 29.28 -4.70
CA ASN A 327 0.35 29.00 -5.52
C ASN A 327 0.39 27.64 -6.24
N GLY A 328 1.58 27.15 -6.61
CA GLY A 328 1.72 25.80 -7.16
C GLY A 328 1.49 24.74 -6.09
N LYS A 329 2.10 24.89 -4.91
CA LYS A 329 1.94 23.98 -3.75
C LYS A 329 0.54 23.99 -3.16
N LEU A 330 -0.14 25.14 -3.17
CA LEU A 330 -1.57 25.30 -2.86
C LEU A 330 -2.45 24.33 -3.68
N ASN A 331 -2.15 24.27 -4.98
CA ASN A 331 -2.92 23.52 -5.98
C ASN A 331 -2.35 22.13 -6.27
N ARG A 332 -1.25 21.71 -5.61
CA ARG A 332 -0.73 20.35 -5.75
C ARG A 332 -1.77 19.38 -5.18
N LYS A 333 -2.05 18.34 -5.97
CA LYS A 333 -2.86 17.19 -5.52
C LYS A 333 -2.22 16.46 -4.33
N SER A 334 -0.88 16.49 -4.24
CA SER A 334 -0.16 15.93 -3.09
C SER A 334 -0.32 16.83 -1.85
N THR A 335 -0.73 16.22 -0.75
CA THR A 335 -0.83 16.83 0.57
C THR A 335 0.48 16.72 1.37
N GLY A 336 1.52 16.09 0.82
CA GLY A 336 2.78 15.81 1.51
C GLY A 336 4.04 16.25 0.78
N SER A 337 5.10 16.47 1.53
CA SER A 337 6.46 16.66 1.01
C SER A 337 7.48 15.94 1.89
N ARG A 338 8.47 15.32 1.26
CA ARG A 338 9.57 14.65 1.94
C ARG A 338 10.85 15.48 1.83
N SER A 339 11.63 15.51 2.90
CA SER A 339 12.93 16.17 2.97
C SER A 339 13.88 15.36 3.84
N SER A 340 15.18 15.50 3.61
CA SER A 340 16.21 14.90 4.46
C SER A 340 17.14 16.01 4.94
N PRO A 341 16.77 16.76 5.98
CA PRO A 341 17.49 17.97 6.39
C PRO A 341 18.89 17.67 6.91
N ASN A 342 19.13 16.46 7.44
CA ASN A 342 20.42 15.99 7.91
C ASN A 342 20.64 14.52 7.51
N PRO A 343 21.90 14.07 7.35
CA PRO A 343 22.18 12.64 7.15
C PRO A 343 21.62 11.81 8.31
N GLY A 344 20.88 10.74 8.00
CA GLY A 344 20.29 9.87 9.02
C GLY A 344 18.87 10.20 9.46
N LEU A 345 18.26 11.29 8.96
CA LEU A 345 16.88 11.65 9.26
C LEU A 345 16.08 11.97 8.00
N CYS A 346 15.00 11.22 7.79
CA CYS A 346 13.95 11.52 6.82
C CYS A 346 12.81 12.27 7.52
N LEU A 347 12.33 13.34 6.90
CA LEU A 347 11.25 14.19 7.39
C LEU A 347 10.11 14.21 6.37
N ASP A 348 8.95 13.73 6.80
CA ASP A 348 7.72 13.64 6.02
C ASP A 348 6.69 14.64 6.53
N LEU A 349 6.45 15.68 5.75
CA LEU A 349 5.62 16.83 6.11
C LEU A 349 4.26 16.72 5.42
N TRP A 350 3.22 16.46 6.20
CA TRP A 350 1.87 16.23 5.68
C TRP A 350 0.87 17.27 6.17
N ARG A 351 0.12 17.81 5.22
CA ARG A 351 -1.08 18.62 5.43
C ARG A 351 -2.30 17.70 5.44
N ILE A 352 -2.80 17.34 6.60
CA ILE A 352 -3.74 16.22 6.70
C ILE A 352 -5.20 16.75 6.75
N PRO A 353 -6.12 16.31 5.89
CA PRO A 353 -7.58 16.48 6.08
C PRO A 353 -8.15 15.63 7.22
N GLU A 354 -9.42 15.81 7.59
CA GLU A 354 -10.04 15.06 8.70
C GLU A 354 -10.10 13.53 8.47
N PHE A 355 -10.23 13.09 7.21
CA PHE A 355 -10.45 11.68 6.85
C PHE A 355 -9.31 11.03 6.07
N GLU A 356 -8.09 11.56 6.20
CA GLU A 356 -6.92 11.07 5.47
C GLU A 356 -6.47 9.68 5.94
N ASP A 357 -5.96 8.86 5.02
CA ASP A 357 -5.43 7.53 5.31
C ASP A 357 -4.00 7.59 5.88
N MET A 358 -3.89 7.99 7.15
CA MET A 358 -2.59 8.13 7.82
C MET A 358 -1.78 6.82 7.88
N ASP A 359 -2.44 5.65 7.96
CA ASP A 359 -1.75 4.35 7.90
C ASP A 359 -1.07 4.16 6.54
N GLY A 360 -1.74 4.56 5.46
CA GLY A 360 -1.19 4.57 4.10
C GLY A 360 -0.01 5.53 3.95
N LEU A 361 -0.14 6.77 4.46
CA LEU A 361 0.94 7.76 4.48
C LEU A 361 2.21 7.20 5.15
N VAL A 362 2.06 6.69 6.38
CA VAL A 362 3.17 6.14 7.16
C VAL A 362 3.79 4.93 6.46
N THR A 363 2.98 4.01 5.95
CA THR A 363 3.48 2.78 5.32
C THR A 363 4.26 3.06 4.05
N HIS A 364 3.72 3.91 3.17
CA HIS A 364 4.36 4.23 1.89
C HIS A 364 5.66 5.04 2.10
N ALA A 365 5.62 6.07 2.95
CA ALA A 365 6.80 6.87 3.27
C ALA A 365 7.92 6.04 3.92
N LEU A 366 7.56 5.10 4.82
CA LEU A 366 8.54 4.16 5.35
C LEU A 366 9.13 3.26 4.28
N GLY A 367 8.37 2.87 3.25
CA GLY A 367 8.93 2.19 2.08
C GLY A 367 10.06 3.00 1.43
N HIS A 368 9.88 4.30 1.26
CA HIS A 368 10.93 5.15 0.68
C HIS A 368 12.15 5.25 1.59
N SER A 369 11.95 5.44 2.89
CA SER A 369 13.04 5.56 3.87
C SER A 369 13.81 4.26 4.04
N LEU A 370 13.12 3.12 4.06
CA LEU A 370 13.75 1.81 4.13
C LEU A 370 14.53 1.48 2.86
N ALA A 371 14.04 1.88 1.68
CA ALA A 371 14.80 1.77 0.43
C ALA A 371 16.08 2.61 0.48
N ASP A 372 15.99 3.86 0.94
CA ASP A 372 17.14 4.75 1.07
C ASP A 372 18.18 4.23 2.08
N PHE A 373 17.77 3.91 3.31
CA PHE A 373 18.70 3.44 4.32
C PHE A 373 19.28 2.06 3.99
N HIS A 374 18.45 1.10 3.60
CA HIS A 374 18.92 -0.27 3.42
C HIS A 374 19.63 -0.50 2.09
N PHE A 375 19.04 -0.05 0.98
CA PHE A 375 19.60 -0.32 -0.35
C PHE A 375 20.55 0.79 -0.82
N HIS A 376 20.21 2.06 -0.58
CA HIS A 376 21.06 3.18 -0.96
C HIS A 376 22.20 3.42 0.03
N GLY A 377 22.02 3.07 1.31
CA GLY A 377 22.99 3.39 2.36
C GLY A 377 23.18 4.90 2.54
N SER A 378 22.16 5.69 2.21
CA SER A 378 22.21 7.16 2.16
C SER A 378 23.35 7.72 1.31
N ALA A 379 23.76 7.00 0.27
CA ALA A 379 24.80 7.44 -0.66
C ALA A 379 24.37 8.69 -1.45
N VAL A 380 25.33 9.34 -2.11
CA VAL A 380 25.06 10.45 -3.03
C VAL A 380 25.21 9.92 -4.46
N GLY A 381 24.14 9.95 -5.24
CA GLY A 381 24.13 9.36 -6.58
C GLY A 381 22.83 9.59 -7.34
N MET A 382 22.69 8.96 -8.51
CA MET A 382 21.41 8.94 -9.21
C MET A 382 20.40 8.19 -8.35
N GLN A 383 19.31 8.86 -7.97
CA GLN A 383 18.20 8.27 -7.23
C GLN A 383 17.66 7.03 -7.94
N GLN A 384 17.02 6.13 -7.19
CA GLN A 384 16.37 4.93 -7.72
C GLN A 384 14.85 4.97 -7.42
N PRO A 385 14.08 5.86 -8.07
CA PRO A 385 12.66 6.05 -7.79
C PRO A 385 11.84 4.77 -7.96
N TRP A 386 12.18 3.94 -8.94
CA TRP A 386 11.51 2.64 -9.15
C TRP A 386 11.57 1.75 -7.90
N LEU A 387 12.68 1.80 -7.15
CA LEU A 387 12.87 0.98 -5.96
C LEU A 387 12.10 1.56 -4.77
N GLU A 388 12.19 2.89 -4.58
CA GLU A 388 11.48 3.60 -3.51
C GLU A 388 9.96 3.42 -3.68
N GLU A 389 9.42 3.75 -4.85
CA GLU A 389 7.99 3.61 -5.16
C GLU A 389 7.56 2.15 -5.12
N GLY A 390 8.35 1.25 -5.72
CA GLY A 390 8.07 -0.18 -5.70
C GLY A 390 7.94 -0.71 -4.27
N LEU A 391 8.81 -0.26 -3.35
CA LEU A 391 8.79 -0.67 -1.95
C LEU A 391 7.65 -0.03 -1.16
N GLY A 392 7.35 1.25 -1.42
CA GLY A 392 6.18 1.92 -0.87
C GLY A 392 4.89 1.17 -1.22
N TYR A 393 4.70 0.84 -2.50
CA TYR A 393 3.56 0.04 -2.95
C TYR A 393 3.55 -1.38 -2.38
N TYR A 394 4.70 -2.07 -2.38
CA TYR A 394 4.79 -3.43 -1.85
C TYR A 394 4.33 -3.49 -0.39
N LEU A 395 4.87 -2.63 0.48
CA LEU A 395 4.52 -2.61 1.91
C LEU A 395 3.05 -2.22 2.12
N SER A 396 2.57 -1.19 1.41
CA SER A 396 1.17 -0.75 1.45
C SER A 396 0.22 -1.89 1.09
N PHE A 397 0.50 -2.61 0.00
CA PHE A 397 -0.33 -3.75 -0.37
C PHE A 397 -0.22 -4.91 0.60
N GLU A 398 0.97 -5.27 1.05
CA GLU A 398 1.17 -6.38 1.96
C GLU A 398 0.48 -6.16 3.32
N LEU A 399 0.47 -4.92 3.83
CA LEU A 399 -0.03 -4.59 5.16
C LEU A 399 -1.45 -4.05 5.17
N LEU A 400 -1.85 -3.29 4.14
CA LEU A 400 -3.12 -2.57 4.11
C LEU A 400 -4.05 -3.08 3.01
N GLY A 401 -3.52 -3.72 1.97
CA GLY A 401 -4.31 -4.18 0.81
C GLY A 401 -4.68 -3.08 -0.18
N ARG A 402 -4.20 -1.87 0.06
CA ARG A 402 -4.45 -0.68 -0.72
C ARG A 402 -3.22 0.22 -0.66
N ASN A 403 -3.12 1.14 -1.60
CA ASN A 403 -2.14 2.23 -1.55
C ASN A 403 -2.87 3.54 -1.85
N SER A 404 -2.87 4.45 -0.89
CA SER A 404 -3.56 5.75 -0.93
C SER A 404 -2.63 6.92 -1.26
N VAL A 405 -1.32 6.66 -1.39
CA VAL A 405 -0.29 7.66 -1.62
C VAL A 405 0.30 7.50 -3.01
N SER A 406 0.28 8.56 -3.81
CA SER A 406 1.02 8.60 -5.06
C SER A 406 2.02 9.76 -5.04
N CYS A 407 3.30 9.45 -5.24
CA CYS A 407 4.38 10.42 -5.21
C CYS A 407 4.60 11.10 -6.58
N SER A 408 4.18 10.45 -7.66
CA SER A 408 3.85 11.09 -8.94
C SER A 408 2.33 11.17 -9.09
N ALA A 409 1.82 11.95 -10.06
CA ALA A 409 0.39 12.01 -10.36
C ALA A 409 -0.09 10.70 -11.02
N PHE A 410 -0.04 9.60 -10.27
CA PHE A 410 -0.53 8.30 -10.67
C PHE A 410 -2.06 8.32 -10.66
N ASP A 411 -2.67 8.04 -11.81
CA ASP A 411 -4.11 7.83 -11.95
C ASP A 411 -4.37 6.46 -12.61
N PRO A 412 -4.66 5.41 -11.82
CA PRO A 412 -4.98 4.09 -12.38
C PRO A 412 -6.35 4.06 -13.07
N GLY A 413 -7.17 5.12 -12.91
CA GLY A 413 -8.60 5.16 -13.22
C GLY A 413 -8.98 5.01 -14.68
N THR A 414 -8.04 5.28 -15.60
CA THR A 414 -8.38 5.50 -17.01
C THR A 414 -7.84 4.47 -18.00
N TYR A 415 -6.89 3.60 -17.62
CA TYR A 415 -6.04 2.94 -18.63
C TYR A 415 -6.19 1.42 -18.79
N VAL A 416 -6.66 0.66 -17.81
CA VAL A 416 -6.89 -0.78 -18.02
C VAL A 416 -8.33 -1.03 -18.48
N ARG A 417 -8.69 -0.42 -19.62
CA ARG A 417 -9.74 -0.98 -20.47
C ARG A 417 -9.02 -1.96 -21.39
N ARG A 418 -9.00 -3.25 -21.02
CA ARG A 418 -8.76 -4.30 -22.02
C ARG A 418 -9.66 -3.97 -23.21
N ALA A 419 -9.12 -4.02 -24.43
CA ALA A 419 -9.95 -3.94 -25.63
C ALA A 419 -11.07 -4.96 -25.45
N LYS A 420 -12.32 -4.48 -25.28
CA LYS A 420 -13.47 -5.34 -25.01
C LYS A 420 -13.54 -6.38 -26.13
N GLU A 421 -13.28 -7.64 -25.83
CA GLU A 421 -13.76 -8.72 -26.69
C GLU A 421 -15.29 -8.59 -26.68
N GLU A 422 -15.90 -8.34 -27.84
CA GLU A 422 -17.35 -8.27 -27.97
C GLU A 422 -17.98 -9.51 -27.29
N GLY A 423 -18.75 -9.27 -26.22
CA GLY A 423 -19.47 -10.31 -25.47
C GLY A 423 -18.86 -10.77 -24.15
N LYS A 424 -17.69 -10.26 -23.72
CA LYS A 424 -17.18 -10.48 -22.34
C LYS A 424 -17.05 -9.15 -21.61
N GLN A 425 -17.80 -8.96 -20.52
CA GLN A 425 -17.51 -7.92 -19.54
C GLN A 425 -16.40 -8.42 -18.60
N ASP A 426 -15.38 -7.60 -18.37
CA ASP A 426 -14.36 -7.87 -17.37
C ASP A 426 -15.00 -7.95 -15.98
N ILE A 427 -14.89 -9.13 -15.36
CA ILE A 427 -15.10 -9.28 -13.92
C ILE A 427 -14.04 -8.41 -13.24
N GLY A 428 -14.47 -7.55 -12.30
CA GLY A 428 -13.61 -6.53 -11.70
C GLY A 428 -12.26 -7.09 -11.23
N LEU A 429 -11.18 -6.56 -11.81
CA LEU A 429 -9.80 -6.83 -11.38
C LEU A 429 -9.59 -6.17 -10.01
N SER A 430 -8.85 -6.84 -9.12
CA SER A 430 -8.31 -6.20 -7.92
C SER A 430 -7.30 -5.13 -8.30
N TYR A 431 -6.89 -4.29 -7.36
CA TYR A 431 -5.89 -3.28 -7.66
C TYR A 431 -4.55 -3.89 -8.04
N ARG A 432 -4.12 -4.94 -7.32
CA ARG A 432 -2.91 -5.71 -7.67
C ARG A 432 -3.01 -6.34 -9.05
N GLU A 433 -4.17 -6.91 -9.40
CA GLU A 433 -4.40 -7.50 -10.72
C GLU A 433 -4.35 -6.44 -11.82
N THR A 434 -4.87 -5.24 -11.56
CA THR A 434 -4.83 -4.09 -12.46
C THR A 434 -3.39 -3.62 -12.69
N LEU A 435 -2.61 -3.44 -11.62
CA LEU A 435 -1.19 -3.08 -11.74
C LEU A 435 -0.40 -4.16 -12.45
N ASN A 436 -0.64 -5.44 -12.13
CA ASN A 436 0.07 -6.53 -12.77
C ASN A 436 -0.24 -6.59 -14.29
N ALA A 437 -1.51 -6.42 -14.67
CA ALA A 437 -1.90 -6.33 -16.07
C ALA A 437 -1.22 -5.14 -16.78
N MET A 438 -1.24 -3.96 -16.17
CA MET A 438 -0.59 -2.76 -16.70
C MET A 438 0.92 -2.94 -16.87
N ALA A 439 1.58 -3.53 -15.86
CA ALA A 439 3.00 -3.80 -15.89
C ALA A 439 3.37 -4.74 -17.04
N ARG A 440 2.56 -5.77 -17.28
CA ARG A 440 2.80 -6.76 -18.34
C ARG A 440 2.58 -6.20 -19.74
N GLU A 441 1.56 -5.36 -19.91
CA GLU A 441 1.13 -4.90 -21.23
C GLU A 441 1.89 -3.66 -21.71
N TYR A 442 2.20 -2.73 -20.81
CA TYR A 442 2.69 -1.40 -21.19
C TYR A 442 4.07 -1.05 -20.65
N ALA A 443 4.52 -1.69 -19.56
CA ALA A 443 5.74 -1.24 -18.91
C ALA A 443 7.01 -1.50 -19.72
N PRO A 444 8.01 -0.62 -19.59
CA PRO A 444 9.28 -0.86 -20.22
C PRO A 444 10.03 -2.03 -19.58
N ARG A 445 11.06 -2.50 -20.29
CA ARG A 445 12.07 -3.40 -19.73
C ARG A 445 12.73 -2.81 -18.50
N ILE A 446 13.20 -3.68 -17.61
CA ILE A 446 13.81 -3.28 -16.34
C ILE A 446 14.98 -2.31 -16.54
N ASP A 447 15.82 -2.52 -17.56
CA ASP A 447 16.98 -1.69 -17.84
C ASP A 447 16.65 -0.23 -18.23
N ARG A 448 15.46 0.00 -18.79
CA ARG A 448 14.95 1.35 -19.05
C ARG A 448 14.31 1.96 -17.80
N LEU A 449 13.62 1.15 -17.01
CA LEU A 449 13.00 1.58 -15.76
C LEU A 449 14.05 2.09 -14.76
N LEU A 450 15.19 1.39 -14.64
CA LEU A 450 16.31 1.77 -13.75
C LEU A 450 16.90 3.17 -14.03
N LEU A 451 16.67 3.72 -15.22
CA LEU A 451 17.18 5.03 -15.65
C LEU A 451 16.17 6.17 -15.46
N LYS A 452 14.91 5.86 -15.15
CA LYS A 452 13.87 6.87 -15.01
C LYS A 452 14.04 7.66 -13.71
N GLN A 453 13.81 8.97 -13.81
CA GLN A 453 13.70 9.89 -12.68
C GLN A 453 12.25 9.94 -12.19
N LEU A 454 12.01 10.31 -10.94
CA LEU A 454 10.70 10.24 -10.30
C LEU A 454 9.61 10.95 -11.12
N TYR A 455 9.86 12.18 -11.55
CA TYR A 455 8.91 12.97 -12.35
C TYR A 455 8.78 12.53 -13.83
N SER A 456 9.53 11.52 -14.26
CA SER A 456 9.43 10.90 -15.58
C SER A 456 8.81 9.51 -15.55
N MET A 457 8.41 9.04 -14.36
CA MET A 457 7.70 7.78 -14.20
C MET A 457 6.22 7.97 -14.54
N GLU A 458 5.74 7.09 -15.40
CA GLU A 458 4.34 6.94 -15.80
C GLU A 458 3.70 5.79 -15.01
N ASN A 459 2.41 5.57 -15.21
CA ASN A 459 1.65 4.60 -14.43
C ASN A 459 2.20 3.17 -14.58
N GLU A 460 2.55 2.79 -15.80
CA GLU A 460 3.13 1.49 -16.12
C GLU A 460 4.51 1.28 -15.49
N ASP A 461 5.29 2.35 -15.29
CA ASP A 461 6.58 2.27 -14.60
C ASP A 461 6.39 1.97 -13.13
N LEU A 462 5.43 2.62 -12.47
CA LEU A 462 5.07 2.35 -11.07
C LEU A 462 4.50 0.94 -10.90
N ALA A 463 3.63 0.53 -11.83
CA ALA A 463 3.07 -0.81 -11.85
C ALA A 463 4.17 -1.88 -11.97
N LYS A 464 5.14 -1.66 -12.86
CA LYS A 464 6.31 -2.53 -13.02
C LYS A 464 7.24 -2.48 -11.82
N SER A 465 7.46 -1.31 -11.23
CA SER A 465 8.28 -1.13 -10.03
C SER A 465 7.77 -2.00 -8.88
N TRP A 466 6.46 -1.93 -8.59
CA TRP A 466 5.82 -2.80 -7.62
C TRP A 466 5.90 -4.28 -8.01
N SER A 467 5.45 -4.64 -9.22
CA SER A 467 5.34 -6.04 -9.64
C SER A 467 6.72 -6.72 -9.68
N PHE A 468 7.77 -6.01 -10.10
CA PHE A 468 9.15 -6.50 -10.13
C PHE A 468 9.73 -6.61 -8.72
N LEU A 469 9.40 -5.71 -7.79
CA LEU A 469 9.84 -5.84 -6.42
C LEU A 469 9.16 -7.02 -5.70
N ASP A 470 7.87 -7.25 -5.92
CA ASP A 470 7.16 -8.42 -5.40
C ASP A 470 7.74 -9.74 -5.96
N TYR A 471 8.16 -9.73 -7.23
CA TYR A 471 8.95 -10.80 -7.83
C TYR A 471 10.28 -11.02 -7.11
N ILE A 472 11.06 -9.97 -6.84
CA ILE A 472 12.32 -10.10 -6.10
C ILE A 472 12.08 -10.64 -4.69
N ALA A 473 11.07 -10.12 -4.00
CA ALA A 473 10.74 -10.49 -2.63
C ALA A 473 10.28 -11.95 -2.51
N THR A 474 9.65 -12.50 -3.57
CA THR A 474 9.01 -13.82 -3.50
C THR A 474 9.77 -14.92 -4.24
N ASP A 475 10.42 -14.64 -5.38
CA ASP A 475 11.00 -15.66 -6.26
C ASP A 475 12.53 -15.63 -6.35
N LEU A 476 13.17 -14.47 -6.20
CA LEU A 476 14.61 -14.33 -6.49
C LEU A 476 15.56 -14.65 -5.32
N ASP A 477 15.03 -15.16 -4.21
CA ASP A 477 15.76 -15.53 -2.98
C ASP A 477 16.97 -14.61 -2.68
N ARG A 478 18.14 -15.15 -2.34
CA ARG A 478 19.33 -14.37 -1.98
C ARG A 478 19.93 -13.60 -3.17
N THR A 479 19.74 -14.10 -4.40
CA THR A 479 20.32 -13.50 -5.62
C THR A 479 19.70 -12.14 -5.89
N GLY A 480 18.36 -12.05 -5.92
CA GLY A 480 17.66 -10.78 -6.12
C GLY A 480 17.94 -9.78 -5.00
N GLN A 481 18.06 -10.26 -3.77
CA GLN A 481 18.34 -9.39 -2.61
C GLN A 481 19.74 -8.78 -2.69
N ARG A 482 20.75 -9.49 -3.21
CA ARG A 482 22.08 -8.92 -3.48
C ARG A 482 22.11 -7.98 -4.69
N TRP A 483 21.16 -8.15 -5.62
CA TRP A 483 21.03 -7.30 -6.80
C TRP A 483 20.49 -5.91 -6.44
N LEU A 484 19.53 -5.82 -5.51
CA LEU A 484 18.90 -4.56 -5.08
C LEU A 484 19.90 -3.48 -4.59
N PRO A 485 20.74 -3.71 -3.56
CA PRO A 485 21.74 -2.72 -3.13
C PRO A 485 22.73 -2.34 -4.23
N SER A 486 22.99 -3.25 -5.17
CA SER A 486 23.92 -2.98 -6.28
C SER A 486 23.34 -2.01 -7.30
N CYS A 487 22.02 -2.00 -7.51
CA CYS A 487 21.35 -0.98 -8.32
C CYS A 487 21.63 0.41 -7.77
N CYS A 488 21.54 0.59 -6.45
CA CYS A 488 21.79 1.87 -5.80
C CYS A 488 23.29 2.23 -5.71
N ARG A 489 24.15 1.27 -5.36
CA ARG A 489 25.60 1.52 -5.23
C ARG A 489 26.23 1.95 -6.55
N LEU A 490 25.87 1.25 -7.65
CA LEU A 490 26.42 1.51 -8.97
C LEU A 490 25.79 2.75 -9.64
N SER A 491 24.62 3.22 -9.18
CA SER A 491 23.99 4.44 -9.70
C SER A 491 24.70 5.74 -9.27
N SER A 492 25.72 5.65 -8.41
CA SER A 492 26.58 6.77 -8.03
C SER A 492 27.31 7.40 -9.23
N ASN A 493 27.61 6.61 -10.27
CA ASN A 493 28.16 7.11 -11.53
C ASN A 493 27.21 6.84 -12.70
N ARG A 494 26.46 7.87 -13.11
CA ARG A 494 25.46 7.75 -14.18
C ARG A 494 26.03 7.26 -15.51
N ASP A 495 27.25 7.64 -15.84
CA ASP A 495 27.86 7.35 -17.16
C ASP A 495 28.25 5.87 -17.28
N THR A 496 28.60 5.22 -16.17
CA THR A 496 29.02 3.81 -16.16
C THR A 496 27.97 2.87 -15.57
N PHE A 497 26.93 3.40 -14.91
CA PHE A 497 25.91 2.65 -14.17
C PHE A 497 25.39 1.42 -14.92
N MET A 498 24.88 1.60 -16.14
CA MET A 498 24.26 0.49 -16.88
C MET A 498 25.26 -0.55 -17.34
N ALA A 499 26.49 -0.14 -17.66
CA ALA A 499 27.54 -1.07 -18.07
C ALA A 499 28.02 -1.90 -16.88
N GLU A 500 28.31 -1.25 -15.74
CA GLU A 500 28.73 -1.91 -14.51
C GLU A 500 27.64 -2.80 -13.93
N LEU A 501 26.38 -2.33 -13.92
CA LEU A 501 25.26 -3.12 -13.44
C LEU A 501 25.03 -4.34 -14.32
N ARG A 502 25.17 -4.21 -15.66
CA ARG A 502 25.09 -5.36 -16.56
C ARG A 502 26.15 -6.40 -16.22
N THR A 503 27.43 -6.01 -16.13
CA THR A 503 28.51 -6.92 -15.76
C THR A 503 28.24 -7.61 -14.42
N TYR A 504 27.87 -6.85 -13.39
CA TYR A 504 27.55 -7.41 -12.08
C TYR A 504 26.36 -8.39 -12.14
N THR A 505 25.32 -8.05 -12.90
CA THR A 505 24.14 -8.91 -13.04
C THR A 505 24.49 -10.19 -13.79
N GLU A 506 25.33 -10.13 -14.83
CA GLU A 506 25.83 -11.31 -15.55
C GLU A 506 26.67 -12.23 -14.67
N GLU A 507 27.53 -11.65 -13.82
CA GLU A 507 28.31 -12.41 -12.85
C GLU A 507 27.42 -13.07 -11.79
N LEU A 508 26.45 -12.32 -11.27
CA LEU A 508 25.55 -12.77 -10.21
C LEU A 508 24.62 -13.91 -10.68
N TYR A 509 24.00 -13.75 -11.85
CA TYR A 509 23.11 -14.75 -12.43
C TYR A 509 23.84 -15.79 -13.28
N GLY A 510 25.13 -15.62 -13.56
CA GLY A 510 25.97 -16.63 -14.22
C GLY A 510 26.38 -17.79 -13.32
N GLN A 511 26.19 -17.65 -12.00
CA GLN A 511 26.44 -18.72 -11.04
C GLN A 511 25.26 -19.71 -10.97
N PRO A 512 25.49 -20.97 -10.57
CA PRO A 512 24.41 -21.86 -10.15
C PRO A 512 23.57 -21.25 -9.01
N GLU A 513 22.29 -21.60 -8.96
CA GLU A 513 21.40 -21.26 -7.85
C GLU A 513 21.89 -21.91 -6.54
N ALA A 514 21.33 -21.49 -5.40
CA ALA A 514 21.76 -21.95 -4.07
C ALA A 514 21.65 -23.47 -3.86
N ASP A 515 20.77 -24.15 -4.61
CA ASP A 515 20.59 -25.60 -4.60
C ASP A 515 21.50 -26.35 -5.60
N GLY A 516 22.38 -25.62 -6.29
CA GLY A 516 23.29 -26.14 -7.31
C GLY A 516 22.67 -26.31 -8.70
N SER A 517 21.40 -25.94 -8.88
CA SER A 517 20.76 -25.96 -10.20
C SER A 517 21.28 -24.81 -11.09
N PRO A 518 21.28 -24.95 -12.42
CA PRO A 518 21.63 -23.85 -13.30
C PRO A 518 20.64 -22.68 -13.14
N SER A 519 21.13 -21.44 -13.05
CA SER A 519 20.29 -20.23 -13.00
C SER A 519 19.38 -20.04 -14.22
N GLY A 520 19.67 -20.76 -15.31
CA GLY A 520 19.01 -20.60 -16.61
C GLY A 520 19.51 -19.42 -17.43
N TYR A 521 20.42 -18.60 -16.89
CA TYR A 521 21.10 -17.56 -17.67
C TYR A 521 22.17 -18.18 -18.57
N GLN A 522 22.23 -17.71 -19.82
CA GLN A 522 23.25 -18.12 -20.79
C GLN A 522 24.20 -16.96 -21.03
N ALA A 523 25.50 -17.17 -20.77
CA ALA A 523 26.53 -16.15 -20.99
C ALA A 523 26.47 -15.58 -22.42
N GLY A 524 26.60 -14.26 -22.54
CA GLY A 524 26.51 -13.53 -23.81
C GLY A 524 25.08 -13.25 -24.29
N LYS A 525 24.05 -13.57 -23.50
CA LYS A 525 22.68 -13.09 -23.71
C LYS A 525 22.41 -11.82 -22.92
N ASP A 526 21.41 -11.05 -23.32
CA ASP A 526 21.01 -9.85 -22.59
C ASP A 526 20.43 -10.22 -21.21
N VAL A 527 21.20 -9.99 -20.14
CA VAL A 527 20.82 -10.37 -18.78
C VAL A 527 19.55 -9.67 -18.28
N PHE A 528 19.29 -8.42 -18.69
CA PHE A 528 18.07 -7.72 -18.29
C PHE A 528 16.85 -8.30 -19.00
N HIS A 529 16.99 -8.72 -20.26
CA HIS A 529 15.93 -9.47 -20.96
C HIS A 529 15.65 -10.83 -20.31
N PHE A 530 16.69 -11.48 -19.77
CA PHE A 530 16.53 -12.71 -18.98
C PHE A 530 15.73 -12.44 -17.69
N LEU A 531 16.05 -11.37 -16.95
CA LEU A 531 15.30 -10.99 -15.75
C LEU A 531 13.85 -10.63 -16.07
N ASP A 532 13.60 -9.84 -17.12
CA ASP A 532 12.25 -9.51 -17.56
C ASP A 532 11.45 -10.76 -17.93
N LYS A 533 12.07 -11.76 -18.57
CA LYS A 533 11.38 -13.03 -18.86
C LYS A 533 11.02 -13.82 -17.61
N ARG A 534 11.91 -13.90 -16.61
CA ARG A 534 11.60 -14.59 -15.35
C ARG A 534 10.50 -13.85 -14.59
N TRP A 535 10.60 -12.53 -14.51
CA TRP A 535 9.56 -11.69 -13.94
C TRP A 535 8.21 -11.89 -14.64
N LEU A 536 8.17 -11.87 -15.97
CA LEU A 536 6.92 -12.00 -16.73
C LEU A 536 6.23 -13.35 -16.43
N LYS A 537 7.02 -14.43 -16.34
CA LYS A 537 6.51 -15.74 -15.93
C LYS A 537 5.91 -15.71 -14.53
N TYR A 538 6.59 -15.07 -13.57
CA TYR A 538 6.08 -14.91 -12.21
C TYR A 538 4.80 -14.06 -12.16
N ALA A 539 4.78 -12.95 -12.88
CA ALA A 539 3.63 -12.06 -13.02
C ALA A 539 2.41 -12.79 -13.61
N GLU A 540 2.64 -13.78 -14.48
CA GLU A 540 1.60 -14.62 -15.08
C GLU A 540 1.01 -15.68 -14.16
N THR A 541 1.79 -16.21 -13.22
CA THR A 541 1.38 -17.40 -12.45
C THR A 541 1.18 -17.12 -10.96
N GLU A 542 2.00 -16.26 -10.38
CA GLU A 542 2.08 -16.07 -8.93
C GLU A 542 1.37 -14.80 -8.43
N GLN A 543 1.19 -13.77 -9.27
CA GLN A 543 0.57 -12.49 -8.89
C GLN A 543 -0.94 -12.38 -9.21
N ILE A 544 -1.57 -13.46 -9.67
CA ILE A 544 -3.00 -13.51 -9.99
C ILE A 544 -3.76 -14.19 -8.85
N SER A 545 -4.84 -13.56 -8.36
CA SER A 545 -5.66 -14.06 -7.24
C SER A 545 -6.84 -14.94 -7.68
N GLY A 546 -7.12 -14.99 -8.98
CA GLY A 546 -8.25 -15.70 -9.59
C GLY A 546 -7.99 -17.12 -10.09
N SER A 547 -9.04 -17.72 -10.67
CA SER A 547 -9.10 -19.08 -11.21
C SER A 547 -8.28 -19.32 -12.48
N ASP A 548 -7.55 -18.30 -12.97
CA ASP A 548 -6.70 -18.38 -14.17
C ASP A 548 -5.32 -19.01 -13.88
N ARG A 549 -5.17 -19.70 -12.74
CA ARG A 549 -4.01 -20.54 -12.42
C ARG A 549 -4.11 -21.94 -13.03
#